data_AF-A0A2E9ZN24-F1
#
_entry.id   AF-A0A2E9ZN24-F1
#
_cell.length_a   1.000
_cell.length_b   1.000
_cell.length_c   1.000
_cell.angle_alpha   90.00
_cell.angle_beta   90.00
_cell.angle_gamma   90.00
#
_symmetry.space_group_name_H-M   'P 1'
#
loop_
_entity.id
_entity.type
_entity.pdbx_description
1 polymer ?
#
loop_
_entity_poly.entity_id
_entity_poly.type
_entity_poly.pdbx_seq_one_letter_code
_entity_poly.pdbx_strand_id
1 'polypeptide(L)'
;VSAGALSNDRLVAEIGSELRSKTMGEMSGAGSTYSRLSDLGFGGNGYDNQINLKDESALDTALRENMGDVQKFFATETVTDYGDGASADYSEAEGMADVVQDYTALLLGDFYGTEGALVDHRDNYTKEIDRIEKRIAELEKRAQVVKDQLTRSFVEMEKAQAKTNQEMQFLTKRFA
;
A
#
# COMPACT_ATOMS: atom_id res chain seq x y z
N VAL A 1 10.46 -17.56 -10.87
CA VAL A 1 9.45 -16.86 -10.04
C VAL A 1 9.36 -15.44 -10.57
N SER A 2 8.23 -15.02 -11.15
CA SER A 2 8.05 -13.62 -11.53
C SER A 2 7.72 -12.84 -10.27
N ALA A 3 8.49 -11.79 -9.98
CA ALA A 3 8.13 -10.86 -8.92
C ALA A 3 6.74 -10.28 -9.23
N GLY A 4 5.82 -10.33 -8.27
CA GLY A 4 4.52 -9.70 -8.40
C GLY A 4 4.64 -8.18 -8.51
N ALA A 5 3.59 -7.50 -8.97
CA ALA A 5 3.58 -6.04 -9.15
C ALA A 5 3.99 -5.26 -7.88
N LEU A 6 3.72 -5.82 -6.70
CA LEU A 6 4.02 -5.23 -5.38
C LEU A 6 5.17 -5.95 -4.64
N SER A 7 6.00 -6.74 -5.34
CA SER A 7 7.03 -7.57 -4.70
C SER A 7 8.13 -6.78 -3.96
N ASN A 8 8.31 -5.50 -4.31
CA ASN A 8 9.25 -4.59 -3.63
C ASN A 8 8.53 -3.54 -2.78
N ASP A 9 7.22 -3.69 -2.61
CA ASP A 9 6.44 -2.77 -1.79
C ASP A 9 6.68 -3.07 -0.31
N ARG A 10 7.36 -2.14 0.37
CA ARG A 10 7.69 -2.29 1.80
C ARG A 10 6.43 -2.43 2.65
N LEU A 11 5.37 -1.68 2.33
CA LEU A 11 4.14 -1.69 3.10
C LEU A 11 3.47 -3.07 3.03
N VAL A 12 3.46 -3.71 1.86
CA VAL A 12 2.87 -5.06 1.71
C VAL A 12 3.64 -6.11 2.51
N ALA A 13 4.97 -6.02 2.53
CA ALA A 13 5.81 -6.91 3.34
C ALA A 13 5.62 -6.67 4.85
N GLU A 14 5.51 -5.41 5.26
CA GLU A 14 5.25 -4.99 6.63
C GLU A 14 3.89 -5.50 7.11
N ILE A 15 2.83 -5.31 6.30
CA ILE A 15 1.48 -5.82 6.59
C ILE A 15 1.46 -7.32 6.84
N GLY A 16 2.08 -8.10 5.95
CA GLY A 16 2.13 -9.55 6.12
C GLY A 16 2.88 -9.98 7.38
N SER A 17 3.97 -9.29 7.72
CA SER A 17 4.77 -9.57 8.91
C SER A 17 4.04 -9.19 10.20
N GLU A 18 3.44 -8.00 10.24
CA GLU A 18 2.70 -7.51 11.40
C GLU A 18 1.41 -8.29 11.64
N LEU A 19 0.65 -8.60 10.59
CA LEU A 19 -0.55 -9.43 10.73
C LEU A 19 -0.20 -10.81 11.31
N ARG A 20 0.88 -11.43 10.84
CA ARG A 20 1.39 -12.69 11.44
C ARG A 20 1.80 -12.51 12.89
N SER A 21 2.54 -11.44 13.20
CA SER A 21 2.98 -11.17 14.56
C SER A 21 1.81 -10.93 15.52
N LYS A 22 0.76 -10.24 15.06
CA LYS A 22 -0.44 -9.95 15.88
C LYS A 22 -1.34 -11.18 16.04
N THR A 23 -1.47 -12.00 14.99
CA THR A 23 -2.34 -13.19 15.04
C THR A 23 -1.69 -14.40 15.72
N MET A 24 -0.39 -14.62 15.52
CA MET A 24 0.36 -15.75 16.11
C MET A 24 1.18 -15.35 17.33
N GLY A 25 1.15 -14.06 17.69
CA GLY A 25 1.79 -13.55 18.89
C GLY A 25 1.12 -14.04 20.16
N GLU A 26 1.76 -13.72 21.28
CA GLU A 26 1.13 -13.87 22.59
C GLU A 26 0.13 -12.75 22.80
N MET A 27 -1.09 -13.13 23.16
CA MET A 27 -2.14 -12.22 23.53
C MET A 27 -2.25 -12.19 25.05
N SER A 28 -1.89 -11.04 25.61
CA SER A 28 -2.05 -10.74 27.02
C SER A 28 -3.30 -9.92 27.26
N GLY A 29 -4.03 -10.18 28.34
CA GLY A 29 -5.07 -9.28 28.83
C GLY A 29 -6.49 -9.85 28.76
N ALA A 30 -6.77 -10.80 27.87
CA ALA A 30 -8.15 -11.27 27.62
C ALA A 30 -8.77 -12.12 28.76
N GLY A 31 -8.06 -12.37 29.86
CA GLY A 31 -8.58 -13.14 31.01
C GLY A 31 -8.78 -14.64 30.75
N SER A 32 -8.26 -15.15 29.63
CA SER A 32 -8.24 -16.56 29.25
C SER A 32 -7.03 -17.29 29.84
N THR A 33 -7.14 -18.61 30.04
CA THR A 33 -5.98 -19.49 30.28
C THR A 33 -5.15 -19.72 29.02
N TYR A 34 -5.73 -19.47 27.84
CA TYR A 34 -5.03 -19.50 26.57
C TYR A 34 -4.35 -18.16 26.31
N SER A 35 -3.11 -18.23 25.83
CA SER A 35 -2.27 -17.06 25.55
C SER A 35 -1.96 -16.90 24.07
N ARG A 36 -2.11 -17.98 23.28
CA ARG A 36 -1.75 -18.03 21.86
C ARG A 36 -2.73 -18.89 21.08
N LEU A 37 -2.87 -18.63 19.79
CA LEU A 37 -3.59 -19.51 18.87
C LEU A 37 -3.06 -20.95 18.85
N SER A 38 -1.77 -21.13 19.15
CA SER A 38 -1.15 -22.46 19.30
C SER A 38 -1.73 -23.28 20.43
N ASP A 39 -2.21 -22.64 21.48
CA ASP A 39 -2.80 -23.33 22.64
C ASP A 39 -4.17 -23.95 22.29
N LEU A 40 -4.81 -23.42 21.25
CA LEU A 40 -6.05 -23.94 20.64
C LEU A 40 -5.77 -24.89 19.46
N GLY A 41 -4.52 -25.26 19.22
CA GLY A 41 -4.13 -26.20 18.17
C GLY A 41 -3.90 -25.59 16.78
N PHE A 42 -3.96 -24.26 16.63
CA PHE A 42 -3.64 -23.59 15.36
C PHE A 42 -2.15 -23.33 15.21
N GLY A 43 -1.62 -23.47 14.00
CA GLY A 43 -0.21 -23.22 13.71
C GLY A 43 0.00 -22.57 12.35
N GLY A 44 0.94 -21.63 12.31
CA GLY A 44 1.56 -21.12 11.09
C GLY A 44 2.94 -21.75 10.86
N ASN A 45 3.53 -21.52 9.69
CA ASN A 45 4.91 -21.92 9.41
C ASN A 45 5.92 -20.75 9.49
N GLY A 46 5.45 -19.54 9.83
CA GLY A 46 6.28 -18.33 9.94
C GLY A 46 6.75 -17.74 8.61
N TYR A 47 6.58 -18.44 7.49
CA TYR A 47 7.04 -18.03 6.16
C TYR A 47 5.91 -17.63 5.22
N ASP A 48 4.72 -18.20 5.40
CA ASP A 48 3.50 -17.82 4.69
C ASP A 48 2.45 -17.21 5.62
N ASN A 49 1.39 -16.68 5.02
CA ASN A 49 0.28 -16.08 5.74
C ASN A 49 -0.82 -17.12 6.05
N GLN A 50 -0.50 -18.42 6.03
CA GLN A 50 -1.48 -19.48 6.27
C GLN A 50 -1.54 -19.87 7.73
N ILE A 51 -2.76 -19.93 8.25
CA ILE A 51 -3.08 -20.48 9.56
C ILE A 51 -3.77 -21.80 9.33
N ASN A 52 -3.25 -22.88 9.91
CA ASN A 52 -3.80 -24.21 9.78
C ASN A 52 -4.11 -24.79 11.15
N LEU A 53 -5.21 -25.52 11.27
CA LEU A 53 -5.46 -26.37 12.44
C LEU A 53 -4.49 -27.56 12.36
N LYS A 54 -3.56 -27.63 13.31
CA LYS A 54 -2.55 -28.70 13.41
C LYS A 54 -2.97 -29.78 14.42
N ASP A 55 -3.71 -29.39 15.44
CA ASP A 55 -4.22 -30.28 16.48
C ASP A 55 -5.72 -30.06 16.68
N GLU A 56 -6.53 -30.90 16.04
CA GLU A 56 -7.99 -30.88 16.17
C GLU A 56 -8.45 -31.34 17.55
N SER A 57 -7.67 -32.19 18.23
CA SER A 57 -8.01 -32.69 19.57
C SER A 57 -7.83 -31.62 20.65
N ALA A 58 -6.81 -30.76 20.51
CA ALA A 58 -6.64 -29.59 21.36
C ALA A 58 -7.82 -28.62 21.23
N LEU A 59 -8.26 -28.34 20.00
CA LEU A 59 -9.42 -27.49 19.76
C LEU A 59 -10.71 -28.11 20.32
N ASP A 60 -10.95 -29.39 20.08
CA ASP A 60 -12.13 -30.11 20.59
C ASP A 60 -12.17 -30.11 22.13
N THR A 61 -11.01 -30.32 22.78
CA THR A 61 -10.89 -30.24 24.24
C THR A 61 -11.15 -28.82 24.73
N ALA A 62 -10.57 -27.81 24.08
CA ALA A 62 -10.77 -26.41 24.45
C ALA A 62 -12.24 -26.00 24.36
N LEU A 63 -12.94 -26.40 23.29
CA LEU A 63 -14.36 -26.11 23.10
C LEU A 63 -15.26 -26.90 24.08
N ARG A 64 -14.90 -28.14 24.41
CA ARG A 64 -15.73 -28.97 25.29
C ARG A 64 -15.56 -28.63 26.77
N GLU A 65 -14.33 -28.41 27.20
CA GLU A 65 -13.96 -28.32 28.61
C GLU A 65 -13.78 -26.87 29.07
N ASN A 66 -13.33 -25.97 28.18
CA ASN A 66 -12.92 -24.61 28.53
C ASN A 66 -13.53 -23.54 27.60
N MET A 67 -14.78 -23.72 27.16
CA MET A 67 -15.45 -22.79 26.23
C MET A 67 -15.44 -21.33 26.70
N GLY A 68 -15.57 -21.09 28.01
CA GLY A 68 -15.51 -19.74 28.58
C GLY A 68 -14.16 -19.06 28.34
N ASP A 69 -13.07 -19.80 28.43
CA ASP A 69 -11.72 -19.30 28.15
C ASP A 69 -11.49 -19.09 26.65
N VAL A 70 -12.10 -19.91 25.79
CA VAL A 70 -12.09 -19.69 24.34
C VAL A 70 -12.84 -18.41 23.98
N GLN A 71 -14.00 -18.17 24.59
CA GLN A 71 -14.76 -16.94 24.39
C GLN A 71 -13.94 -15.72 24.81
N LYS A 72 -13.35 -15.76 26.01
CA LYS A 72 -12.47 -14.71 26.52
C LYS A 72 -11.26 -14.47 25.63
N PHE A 73 -10.65 -15.54 25.10
CA PHE A 73 -9.52 -15.41 24.17
C PHE A 73 -9.90 -14.62 22.91
N PHE A 74 -11.04 -14.93 22.28
CA PHE A 74 -11.41 -14.25 21.03
C PHE A 74 -12.11 -12.91 21.24
N ALA A 75 -12.91 -12.78 22.29
CA ALA A 75 -13.73 -11.60 22.55
C ALA A 75 -13.27 -10.88 23.82
N THR A 76 -13.14 -9.57 23.72
CA THR A 76 -12.97 -8.69 24.86
C THR A 76 -14.18 -8.79 25.78
N GLU A 77 -13.96 -9.15 27.04
CA GLU A 77 -14.99 -8.99 28.07
C GLU A 77 -15.17 -7.48 28.29
N THR A 78 -16.29 -6.93 27.84
CA THR A 78 -16.61 -5.52 28.06
C THR A 78 -16.68 -5.29 29.57
N VAL A 79 -15.65 -4.68 30.15
CA VAL A 79 -15.71 -4.18 31.52
C VAL A 79 -16.82 -3.13 31.52
N THR A 80 -17.97 -3.48 32.07
CA THR A 80 -19.16 -2.62 32.13
C THR A 80 -19.13 -1.65 33.30
N ASP A 81 -18.08 -1.70 34.14
CA ASP A 81 -17.89 -0.77 35.26
C ASP A 81 -17.11 0.47 34.82
N TYR A 82 -17.75 1.29 34.00
CA TYR A 82 -17.30 2.67 33.81
C TYR A 82 -17.67 3.44 35.08
N GLY A 83 -16.71 3.62 35.98
CA GLY A 83 -16.81 4.65 37.00
C GLY A 83 -17.12 6.00 36.35
N ASP A 84 -18.01 6.78 36.95
CA ASP A 84 -18.42 8.11 36.47
C ASP A 84 -17.19 8.95 36.09
N GLY A 85 -16.98 9.17 34.78
CA GLY A 85 -15.85 9.91 34.22
C GLY A 85 -14.79 9.09 33.46
N ALA A 86 -14.91 7.76 33.35
CA ALA A 86 -14.03 6.95 32.51
C ALA A 86 -14.43 7.05 31.03
N SER A 87 -13.49 7.45 30.16
CA SER A 87 -13.67 7.33 28.69
C SER A 87 -13.80 5.86 28.32
N ALA A 88 -14.68 5.54 27.37
CA ALA A 88 -14.93 4.19 26.85
C ALA A 88 -13.72 3.48 26.19
N ASP A 89 -12.53 4.09 26.26
CA ASP A 89 -11.40 3.80 25.39
C ASP A 89 -10.35 2.85 25.97
N TYR A 90 -10.53 2.37 27.20
CA TYR A 90 -9.56 1.44 27.80
C TYR A 90 -10.27 0.21 28.34
N SER A 91 -10.68 -0.67 27.42
CA SER A 91 -10.77 -2.08 27.78
C SER A 91 -9.32 -2.54 28.00
N GLU A 92 -8.94 -2.84 29.24
CA GLU A 92 -7.57 -3.32 29.56
C GLU A 92 -7.30 -4.74 29.02
N ALA A 93 -8.27 -5.35 28.34
CA ALA A 93 -8.35 -6.77 28.05
C ALA A 93 -8.81 -7.05 26.61
N GLU A 94 -8.06 -6.58 25.61
CA GLU A 94 -8.38 -6.85 24.21
C GLU A 94 -8.27 -8.35 23.87
N GLY A 95 -9.37 -8.91 23.36
CA GLY A 95 -9.41 -10.23 22.74
C GLY A 95 -8.84 -10.18 21.32
N MET A 96 -8.61 -11.37 20.75
CA MET A 96 -7.93 -11.47 19.46
C MET A 96 -8.72 -10.81 18.32
N ALA A 97 -10.05 -10.81 18.41
CA ALA A 97 -10.90 -10.14 17.42
C ALA A 97 -10.64 -8.63 17.38
N ASP A 98 -10.46 -8.00 18.54
CA ASP A 98 -10.24 -6.56 18.65
C ASP A 98 -8.84 -6.20 18.13
N VAL A 99 -7.81 -6.97 18.49
CA VAL A 99 -6.44 -6.77 17.97
C VAL A 99 -6.40 -6.81 16.43
N VAL A 100 -7.16 -7.73 15.83
CA VAL A 100 -7.26 -7.84 14.36
C VAL A 100 -8.09 -6.67 13.80
N GLN A 101 -9.19 -6.31 14.45
CA GLN A 101 -10.04 -5.19 14.04
C GLN A 101 -9.25 -3.88 14.04
N ASP A 102 -8.56 -3.55 15.12
CA ASP A 102 -7.76 -2.33 15.26
C ASP A 102 -6.67 -2.28 14.20
N TYR A 103 -6.01 -3.41 13.95
CA TYR A 103 -5.01 -3.48 12.90
C TYR A 103 -5.63 -3.25 11.52
N THR A 104 -6.79 -3.84 11.22
CA THR A 104 -7.49 -3.60 9.96
C THR A 104 -7.95 -2.15 9.81
N ALA A 105 -8.36 -1.51 10.91
CA ALA A 105 -8.72 -0.09 10.95
C ALA A 105 -7.50 0.81 10.68
N LEU A 106 -6.32 0.50 11.22
CA LEU A 106 -5.08 1.20 10.88
C LEU A 106 -4.71 1.10 9.39
N LEU A 107 -5.02 -0.03 8.75
CA LEU A 107 -4.71 -0.25 7.34
C LEU A 107 -5.71 0.40 6.40
N LEU A 108 -7.00 0.22 6.65
CA LEU A 108 -8.08 0.63 5.76
C LEU A 108 -8.68 1.99 6.11
N GLY A 109 -8.44 2.45 7.32
CA GLY A 109 -9.14 3.55 7.93
C GLY A 109 -10.29 3.05 8.79
N ASP A 110 -10.72 3.91 9.70
CA ASP A 110 -11.79 3.61 10.63
C ASP A 110 -13.09 4.33 10.24
N PHE A 111 -14.22 3.86 10.78
CA PHE A 111 -15.53 4.47 10.64
C PHE A 111 -15.53 5.96 11.01
N TYR A 112 -14.67 6.40 11.95
CA TYR A 112 -14.54 7.80 12.34
C TYR A 112 -13.79 8.69 11.33
N GLY A 113 -13.39 8.15 10.17
CA GLY A 113 -12.85 8.93 9.05
C GLY A 113 -11.34 9.15 9.08
N THR A 114 -10.60 8.43 9.94
CA THR A 114 -9.14 8.35 9.86
C THR A 114 -8.76 7.59 8.60
N GLU A 115 -7.95 8.20 7.72
CA GLU A 115 -7.42 7.52 6.53
C GLU A 115 -6.40 6.45 6.96
N GLY A 116 -6.54 5.24 6.40
CA GLY A 116 -5.64 4.13 6.70
C GLY A 116 -4.37 4.17 5.86
N ALA A 117 -3.32 3.48 6.33
CA ALA A 117 -2.02 3.45 5.66
C ALA A 117 -2.08 2.95 4.19
N LEU A 118 -2.98 2.01 3.87
CA LEU A 118 -3.17 1.55 2.48
C LEU A 118 -3.83 2.60 1.60
N VAL A 119 -4.74 3.39 2.17
CA VAL A 119 -5.44 4.48 1.49
C VAL A 119 -4.42 5.57 1.14
N ASP A 120 -3.61 5.97 2.12
CA ASP A 120 -2.53 6.95 1.93
C ASP A 120 -1.53 6.50 0.85
N HIS A 121 -1.15 5.22 0.88
CA HIS A 121 -0.20 4.67 -0.06
C HIS A 121 -0.74 4.68 -1.50
N ARG A 122 -2.01 4.32 -1.70
CA ARG A 122 -2.70 4.41 -2.98
C ARG A 122 -2.76 5.87 -3.48
N ASP A 123 -3.10 6.79 -2.59
CA ASP A 123 -3.27 8.20 -2.95
C ASP A 123 -1.94 8.85 -3.31
N ASN A 124 -0.85 8.43 -2.68
CA ASN A 124 0.51 8.83 -3.07
C ASN A 124 0.87 8.33 -4.47
N TYR A 125 0.61 7.07 -4.80
CA TYR A 125 0.84 6.57 -6.17
C TYR A 125 -0.01 7.33 -7.20
N THR A 126 -1.26 7.67 -6.87
CA THR A 126 -2.13 8.45 -7.77
C THR A 126 -1.54 9.84 -8.03
N LYS A 127 -1.06 10.52 -6.98
CA LYS A 127 -0.37 11.82 -7.11
C LYS A 127 0.93 11.73 -7.90
N GLU A 128 1.66 10.62 -7.79
CA GLU A 128 2.88 10.38 -8.56
C GLU A 128 2.57 10.15 -10.04
N ILE A 129 1.56 9.36 -10.36
CA ILE A 129 1.07 9.15 -11.72
C ILE A 129 0.70 10.49 -12.36
N ASP A 130 -0.14 11.29 -11.70
CA ASP A 130 -0.55 12.60 -12.18
C ASP A 130 0.65 13.54 -12.46
N ARG A 131 1.67 13.47 -11.60
CA ARG A 131 2.90 14.26 -11.76
C ARG A 131 3.72 13.80 -12.97
N ILE A 132 3.80 12.49 -13.19
CA ILE A 132 4.49 11.91 -14.34
C ILE A 132 3.76 12.28 -15.63
N GLU A 133 2.44 12.14 -15.67
CA GLU A 133 1.62 12.53 -16.83
C GLU A 133 1.81 13.99 -17.22
N LYS A 134 1.81 14.91 -16.23
CA LYS A 134 2.09 16.33 -16.47
C LYS A 134 3.49 16.55 -17.06
N ARG A 135 4.51 15.85 -16.54
CA ARG A 135 5.89 15.94 -17.07
C ARG A 135 5.98 15.41 -18.50
N ILE A 136 5.28 14.33 -18.82
CA ILE A 136 5.22 13.79 -20.18
C ILE A 136 4.63 14.84 -21.13
N ALA A 137 3.47 15.41 -20.79
CA ALA A 137 2.82 16.43 -21.61
C ALA A 137 3.72 17.67 -21.83
N GLU A 138 4.45 18.11 -20.80
CA GLU A 138 5.41 19.21 -20.92
C GLU A 138 6.59 18.87 -21.83
N LEU A 139 7.14 17.66 -21.72
CA LEU A 139 8.22 17.18 -22.58
C LEU A 139 7.78 17.05 -24.04
N GLU A 140 6.58 16.54 -24.29
CA GLU A 140 5.97 16.47 -25.62
C GLU A 140 5.80 17.86 -26.24
N LYS A 141 5.32 18.83 -25.45
CA LYS A 141 5.20 20.22 -25.90
C LYS A 141 6.56 20.82 -26.27
N ARG A 142 7.60 20.58 -25.46
CA ARG A 142 8.98 21.03 -25.76
C ARG A 142 9.52 20.38 -27.02
N ALA A 143 9.33 19.06 -27.17
CA ALA A 143 9.75 18.33 -28.36
C ALA A 143 9.09 18.89 -29.63
N GLN A 144 7.80 19.23 -29.56
CA GLN A 144 7.07 19.84 -30.68
C GLN A 144 7.61 21.23 -31.02
N VAL A 145 7.88 22.09 -30.02
CA VAL A 145 8.47 23.42 -30.25
C VAL A 145 9.85 23.31 -30.91
N VAL A 146 10.69 22.38 -30.45
CA VAL A 146 12.02 22.14 -31.03
C VAL A 146 11.89 21.66 -32.48
N LYS A 147 10.97 20.73 -32.75
CA LYS A 147 10.68 20.26 -34.11
C LYS A 147 10.24 21.41 -35.02
N ASP A 148 9.36 22.29 -34.54
CA ASP A 148 8.88 23.43 -35.32
C ASP A 148 9.99 24.45 -35.59
N GLN A 149 10.86 24.72 -34.62
CA GLN A 149 12.03 25.59 -34.79
C GLN A 149 13.02 25.02 -35.81
N LEU A 150 13.34 23.72 -35.70
CA LEU A 150 14.22 23.05 -36.66
C LEU A 150 13.61 23.08 -38.07
N THR A 151 12.32 22.81 -38.19
CA THR A 151 11.61 22.87 -39.48
C THR A 151 11.66 24.28 -40.09
N ARG A 152 11.43 25.33 -39.29
CA ARG A 152 11.57 26.71 -39.75
C ARG A 152 13.00 27.03 -40.17
N SER A 153 13.99 26.64 -39.37
CA SER A 153 15.40 26.87 -39.69
C SER A 153 15.80 26.19 -41.00
N PHE A 154 15.28 24.98 -41.26
CA PHE A 154 15.51 24.25 -42.50
C PHE A 154 14.92 24.98 -43.71
N VAL A 155 13.66 25.42 -43.61
CA VAL A 155 12.99 26.17 -44.69
C VAL A 155 13.71 27.50 -44.99
N GLU A 156 14.17 28.22 -43.97
CA GLU A 156 14.91 29.47 -44.18
C GLU A 156 16.30 29.23 -44.80
N MET A 157 16.98 28.14 -44.41
CA MET A 157 18.22 27.73 -45.07
C MET A 157 17.99 27.35 -46.55
N GLU A 158 16.89 26.64 -46.86
CA GLU A 158 16.52 26.29 -48.23
C GLU A 158 16.29 27.53 -49.10
N LYS A 159 15.54 28.52 -48.58
CA LYS A 159 15.33 29.80 -49.26
C LYS A 159 16.62 30.59 -49.45
N ALA A 160 17.47 30.65 -48.43
CA ALA A 160 18.76 31.33 -48.52
C ALA A 160 19.66 30.68 -49.58
N GLN A 161 19.75 29.35 -49.60
CA GLN A 161 20.50 28.62 -50.62
C GLN A 161 19.94 28.87 -52.03
N ALA A 162 18.62 28.87 -52.20
CA ALA A 162 18.00 29.21 -53.48
C ALA A 162 18.36 30.62 -53.94
N LYS A 163 18.34 31.60 -53.04
CA LYS A 163 18.72 33.00 -53.34
C LYS A 163 20.20 33.13 -53.68
N THR A 164 21.10 32.51 -52.90
CA THR A 164 22.55 32.51 -53.20
C THR A 164 22.84 31.86 -54.55
N ASN A 165 22.15 30.77 -54.90
CA ASN A 165 22.27 30.15 -56.22
C ASN A 165 21.82 31.10 -57.35
N GLN A 166 20.74 31.87 -57.16
CA GLN A 166 20.29 32.88 -58.11
C GLN A 166 21.29 34.03 -58.26
N GLU A 167 21.86 34.52 -57.16
CA GLU A 167 22.90 35.56 -57.16
C GLU A 167 24.17 35.09 -57.86
N MET A 168 24.61 33.85 -57.59
CA MET A 168 25.74 33.23 -58.30
C MET A 168 25.49 33.16 -59.80
N GLN A 169 24.29 32.73 -60.24
CA GLN A 169 23.96 32.72 -61.67
C GLN A 169 23.94 34.14 -62.28
N PHE A 170 23.47 35.14 -61.54
CA PHE A 170 23.49 36.53 -62.01
C PHE A 170 24.93 37.05 -62.16
N LEU A 171 25.80 36.79 -61.17
CA LEU A 171 27.21 37.16 -61.24
C LEU A 171 27.91 36.47 -62.42
N THR A 172 27.71 35.16 -62.60
CA THR A 172 28.28 34.44 -63.75
C THR A 172 27.79 35.01 -65.08
N LYS A 173 26.51 35.41 -65.20
CA LYS A 173 26.00 36.03 -66.44
C LYS A 173 26.47 37.46 -66.67
N ARG A 174 26.86 38.19 -65.62
CA ARG A 174 27.28 39.60 -65.71
C ARG A 174 28.80 39.75 -65.89
N PHE A 175 29.58 38.75 -65.45
CA PHE A 175 31.04 38.78 -65.48
C PHE A 175 31.67 37.71 -66.40
N ALA A 176 30.86 36.94 -67.14
CA ALA A 176 31.29 36.14 -68.28
C ALA A 176 30.86 36.80 -69.59
#